data_AF-A0A645EGA6-F1
#
_entry.id   AF-A0A645EGA6-F1
#
_cell.length_a   1.000
_cell.length_b   1.000
_cell.length_c   1.000
_cell.angle_alpha   90.00
_cell.angle_beta   90.00
_cell.angle_gamma   90.00
#
_symmetry.space_group_name_H-M   'P 1'
#
loop_
_entity.id
_entity.type
_entity.pdbx_description
1 polymer ?
#
loop_
_entity_poly.entity_id
_entity_poly.type
_entity_poly.pdbx_seq_one_letter_code
_entity_poly.pdbx_strand_id
1 'polypeptide(L)'
;MAWEFSISPRLLLALAEFQAGALSSPQIPEDKVDYTLGYEERYHKGFYLQLVWAANTLNNGYYQWRSGRINTINLLDGTLEHPDPWQNASSVALQNYFAQILTTEQYRLAISADGFNATYTRLFGDPWLNVQANIPGSLEQPSFGLPIEPGKTWAFTGAPHSAWGSGDPLAALDFAPPSTVGKCASSADYAVAVADGEISRVDKGVAMLDLGGDGDDRTGWVVLYLHISSYEKVRQGTLVKAGEFIGHPSCEGGSSTGTHVHIARKFNGEWMPADSAVPFTLDGWVAHNGTNAYLGYLLKNGKIVTASEQAAPSSLISVNK
;
A
#
# COMPACT_ATOMS: atom_id res chain seq x y z
N MET A 1 -0.40 4.38 -10.18
CA MET A 1 -1.46 4.79 -9.23
C MET A 1 -2.42 3.66 -8.85
N ALA A 2 -3.38 3.20 -9.66
CA ALA A 2 -4.37 2.19 -9.21
C ALA A 2 -3.73 0.90 -8.66
N TRP A 3 -2.74 0.35 -9.38
CA TRP A 3 -1.98 -0.83 -8.93
C TRP A 3 -1.12 -0.57 -7.69
N GLU A 4 -0.53 0.62 -7.60
CA GLU A 4 0.31 1.03 -6.46
C GLU A 4 -0.51 1.10 -5.17
N PHE A 5 -1.67 1.75 -5.21
CA PHE A 5 -2.56 1.85 -4.06
C PHE A 5 -3.39 0.57 -3.82
N SER A 6 -3.31 -0.42 -4.71
CA SER A 6 -4.15 -1.62 -4.64
C SER A 6 -5.65 -1.31 -4.69
N ILE A 7 -6.02 -0.36 -5.57
CA ILE A 7 -7.40 0.09 -5.78
C ILE A 7 -7.85 -0.28 -7.18
N SER A 8 -9.12 -0.69 -7.28
CA SER A 8 -9.76 -0.97 -8.57
C SER A 8 -9.76 0.25 -9.48
N PRO A 9 -9.22 0.17 -10.72
CA PRO A 9 -9.33 1.25 -11.69
C PRO A 9 -10.80 1.61 -11.97
N ARG A 10 -11.72 0.64 -11.93
CA ARG A 10 -13.16 0.89 -12.12
C ARG A 10 -13.72 1.80 -11.03
N LEU A 11 -13.27 1.63 -9.78
CA LEU A 11 -13.71 2.50 -8.68
C LEU A 11 -13.28 3.95 -8.92
N LEU A 12 -12.03 4.18 -9.31
CA LEU A 12 -11.52 5.52 -9.59
C LEU A 12 -12.22 6.18 -10.78
N LEU A 13 -12.47 5.41 -11.84
CA LEU A 13 -13.22 5.88 -13.01
C LEU A 13 -14.68 6.22 -12.66
N ALA A 14 -15.33 5.40 -11.83
CA ALA A 14 -16.69 5.69 -11.35
C ALA A 14 -16.72 6.95 -10.48
N LEU A 15 -15.70 7.20 -9.65
CA LEU A 15 -15.61 8.42 -8.84
C LEU A 15 -15.45 9.66 -9.72
N ALA A 16 -14.59 9.58 -10.74
CA ALA A 16 -14.41 10.66 -11.70
C ALA A 16 -15.70 10.94 -12.51
N GLU A 17 -16.41 9.89 -12.93
CA GLU A 17 -17.73 10.03 -13.55
C GLU A 17 -18.74 10.67 -12.59
N PHE A 18 -18.81 10.20 -11.34
CA PHE A 18 -19.78 10.71 -10.36
C PHE A 18 -19.53 12.17 -10.01
N GLN A 19 -18.27 12.59 -9.89
CA GLN A 19 -17.90 13.95 -9.46
C GLN A 19 -17.92 14.98 -10.59
N ALA A 20 -17.56 14.57 -11.81
CA ALA A 20 -17.32 15.51 -12.91
C ALA A 20 -17.92 15.09 -14.26
N GLY A 21 -18.63 13.95 -14.33
CA GLY A 21 -19.08 13.39 -15.59
C GLY A 21 -17.91 13.05 -16.52
N ALA A 22 -16.76 12.68 -15.95
CA ALA A 22 -15.49 12.59 -16.68
C ALA A 22 -15.46 11.57 -17.83
N LEU A 23 -16.42 10.64 -17.91
CA LEU A 23 -16.52 9.65 -18.99
C LEU A 23 -17.66 9.97 -19.95
N SER A 24 -18.75 10.54 -19.43
CA SER A 24 -19.98 10.78 -20.19
C SER A 24 -20.06 12.18 -20.83
N SER A 25 -19.37 13.17 -20.25
CA SER A 25 -19.40 14.54 -20.73
C SER A 25 -18.19 14.86 -21.62
N PRO A 26 -18.38 15.44 -22.82
CA PRO A 26 -17.28 15.84 -23.68
C PRO A 26 -16.51 17.07 -23.17
N GLN A 27 -17.03 17.76 -22.15
CA GLN A 27 -16.42 18.93 -21.53
C GLN A 27 -16.45 18.78 -20.00
N ILE A 28 -15.31 19.08 -19.35
CA ILE A 28 -15.22 19.12 -17.90
C ILE A 28 -15.85 20.44 -17.42
N PRO A 29 -16.71 20.44 -16.38
CA PRO A 29 -17.23 21.67 -15.79
C PRO A 29 -16.10 22.62 -15.38
N GLU A 30 -16.27 23.93 -15.59
CA GLU A 30 -15.21 24.93 -15.38
C GLU A 30 -14.68 24.92 -13.93
N ASP A 31 -15.57 24.72 -12.95
CA ASP A 31 -15.25 24.60 -11.52
C ASP A 31 -14.53 23.29 -11.15
N LYS A 32 -14.49 22.30 -12.06
CA LYS A 32 -13.87 20.99 -11.86
C LYS A 32 -12.56 20.80 -12.63
N VAL A 33 -12.12 21.80 -13.41
CA VAL A 33 -10.88 21.73 -14.19
C VAL A 33 -9.66 21.54 -13.28
N ASP A 34 -9.59 22.31 -12.20
CA ASP A 34 -8.46 22.27 -11.27
C ASP A 34 -8.61 21.15 -10.24
N TYR A 35 -9.84 20.90 -9.75
CA TYR A 35 -10.14 19.94 -8.70
C TYR A 35 -11.27 19.01 -9.14
N THR A 36 -10.95 18.13 -10.08
CA THR A 36 -11.93 17.23 -10.72
C THR A 36 -12.70 16.36 -9.74
N LEU A 37 -12.10 16.01 -8.60
CA LEU A 37 -12.74 15.21 -7.55
C LEU A 37 -13.17 16.04 -6.34
N GLY A 38 -13.13 17.38 -6.43
CA GLY A 38 -13.64 18.29 -5.41
C GLY A 38 -12.72 18.53 -4.20
N TYR A 39 -11.50 17.97 -4.17
CA TYR A 39 -10.55 18.25 -3.09
C TYR A 39 -9.74 19.51 -3.39
N GLU A 40 -10.20 20.65 -2.90
CA GLU A 40 -9.63 21.97 -3.14
C GLU A 40 -8.43 22.26 -2.24
N GLU A 41 -7.26 21.75 -2.62
CA GLU A 41 -5.99 22.00 -1.94
C GLU A 41 -4.90 22.30 -2.98
N ARG A 42 -4.11 23.36 -2.76
CA ARG A 42 -3.19 23.93 -3.75
C ARG A 42 -2.20 22.91 -4.33
N TYR A 43 -1.73 21.96 -3.53
CA TYR A 43 -0.76 20.93 -3.94
C TYR A 43 -1.42 19.68 -4.54
N HIS A 44 -2.75 19.64 -4.63
CA HIS A 44 -3.52 18.55 -5.24
C HIS A 44 -4.27 18.98 -6.52
N LYS A 45 -3.86 20.09 -7.13
CA LYS A 45 -4.42 20.59 -8.39
C LYS A 45 -4.10 19.63 -9.55
N GLY A 46 -5.11 19.35 -10.36
CA GLY A 46 -5.04 18.53 -11.57
C GLY A 46 -5.49 17.08 -11.35
N PHE A 47 -6.04 16.48 -12.40
CA PHE A 47 -6.73 15.18 -12.33
C PHE A 47 -5.87 14.05 -11.76
N TYR A 48 -4.60 13.98 -12.13
CA TYR A 48 -3.68 12.97 -11.60
C TYR A 48 -3.53 13.06 -10.08
N LEU A 49 -3.29 14.25 -9.53
CA LEU A 49 -3.09 14.44 -8.09
C LEU A 49 -4.39 14.27 -7.31
N GLN A 50 -5.54 14.65 -7.90
CA GLN A 50 -6.86 14.33 -7.34
C GLN A 50 -7.07 12.82 -7.20
N LEU A 51 -6.70 12.04 -8.22
CA LEU A 51 -6.83 10.58 -8.16
C LEU A 51 -5.85 9.94 -7.15
N VAL A 52 -4.62 10.47 -7.03
CA VAL A 52 -3.66 10.03 -6.00
C VAL A 52 -4.23 10.30 -4.60
N TRP A 53 -4.78 11.50 -4.37
CA TRP A 53 -5.45 11.83 -3.11
C TRP A 53 -6.62 10.91 -2.84
N ALA A 54 -7.52 10.71 -3.81
CA ALA A 54 -8.68 9.84 -3.66
C ALA A 54 -8.25 8.41 -3.31
N ALA A 55 -7.26 7.87 -4.01
CA ALA A 55 -6.72 6.54 -3.75
C ALA A 55 -6.15 6.42 -2.32
N ASN A 56 -5.37 7.41 -1.88
CA ASN A 56 -4.81 7.44 -0.53
C ASN A 56 -5.91 7.54 0.54
N THR A 57 -6.90 8.42 0.33
CA THR A 57 -8.03 8.62 1.26
C THR A 57 -8.89 7.36 1.39
N LEU A 58 -9.18 6.68 0.28
CA LEU A 58 -9.93 5.42 0.27
C LEU A 58 -9.18 4.32 1.03
N ASN A 59 -7.87 4.17 0.82
CA ASN A 59 -7.06 3.22 1.60
C ASN A 59 -7.10 3.54 3.08
N ASN A 60 -6.87 4.80 3.46
CA ASN A 60 -6.90 5.19 4.86
C ASN A 60 -8.25 4.85 5.51
N GLY A 61 -9.38 5.23 4.89
CA GLY A 61 -10.71 4.88 5.40
C GLY A 61 -10.94 3.36 5.49
N TYR A 62 -10.52 2.61 4.46
CA TYR A 62 -10.68 1.16 4.40
C TYR A 62 -9.93 0.46 5.56
N TYR A 63 -8.63 0.71 5.71
CA TYR A 63 -7.81 0.04 6.72
C TYR A 63 -8.07 0.57 8.13
N GLN A 64 -8.42 1.84 8.30
CA GLN A 64 -8.81 2.37 9.61
C GLN A 64 -10.10 1.73 10.12
N TRP A 65 -11.10 1.52 9.25
CA TRP A 65 -12.31 0.78 9.63
C TRP A 65 -11.99 -0.67 9.96
N ARG A 66 -11.23 -1.38 9.11
CA ARG A 66 -10.85 -2.78 9.36
C ARG A 66 -10.09 -2.98 10.67
N SER A 67 -9.28 -2.00 11.06
CA SER A 67 -8.52 -2.03 12.32
C SER A 67 -9.28 -1.48 13.53
N GLY A 68 -10.53 -1.00 13.34
CA GLY A 68 -11.34 -0.41 14.41
C GLY A 68 -10.85 0.96 14.90
N ARG A 69 -9.98 1.65 14.13
CA ARG A 69 -9.44 2.97 14.50
C ARG A 69 -10.39 4.12 14.21
N ILE A 70 -11.33 3.94 13.28
CA ILE A 70 -12.43 4.89 13.07
C ILE A 70 -13.75 4.18 13.36
N ASN A 71 -14.63 4.87 14.07
CA ASN A 71 -16.01 4.46 14.35
C ASN A 71 -17.01 5.60 14.11
N THR A 72 -16.51 6.77 13.71
CA THR A 72 -17.29 7.95 13.33
C THR A 72 -16.62 8.64 12.14
N ILE A 73 -17.40 9.37 11.36
CA ILE A 73 -16.93 10.21 10.25
C ILE A 73 -17.43 11.63 10.49
N ASN A 74 -16.54 12.61 10.45
CA ASN A 74 -16.91 14.03 10.52
C ASN A 74 -17.28 14.54 9.12
N LEU A 75 -18.47 15.10 8.97
CA LEU A 75 -18.86 15.84 7.77
C LEU A 75 -18.32 17.28 7.81
N LEU A 76 -18.34 17.98 6.68
CA LEU A 76 -17.81 19.34 6.55
C LEU A 76 -18.48 20.37 7.47
N ASP A 77 -19.73 20.15 7.87
CA ASP A 77 -20.46 21.02 8.81
C ASP A 77 -20.26 20.64 10.30
N GLY A 78 -19.43 19.64 10.57
CA GLY A 78 -19.17 19.10 11.91
C GLY A 78 -20.18 18.04 12.38
N THR A 79 -21.17 17.67 11.56
CA THR A 79 -22.06 16.55 11.86
C THR A 79 -21.26 15.25 11.93
N LEU A 80 -21.59 14.40 12.90
CA LEU A 80 -21.03 13.07 13.04
C LEU A 80 -21.93 12.05 12.35
N GLU A 81 -21.36 11.33 11.39
CA GLU A 81 -21.93 10.09 10.87
C GLU A 81 -21.38 8.93 11.69
N HIS A 82 -22.28 7.99 12.03
CA HIS A 82 -21.94 6.74 12.70
C HIS A 82 -22.21 5.58 11.74
N PRO A 83 -21.19 5.12 10.99
CA PRO A 83 -21.36 3.99 10.09
C PRO A 83 -21.91 2.77 10.83
N ASP A 84 -22.82 2.04 10.20
CA ASP A 84 -23.37 0.81 10.77
C ASP A 84 -22.21 -0.20 10.97
N PRO A 85 -22.04 -0.79 12.17
CA PRO A 85 -20.97 -1.75 12.44
C PRO A 85 -20.92 -2.96 11.49
N TRP A 86 -22.01 -3.28 10.80
CA TRP A 86 -22.11 -4.36 9.82
C TRP A 86 -21.70 -3.93 8.40
N GLN A 87 -21.45 -2.65 8.16
CA GLN A 87 -20.94 -2.19 6.87
C GLN A 87 -19.51 -2.67 6.64
N ASN A 88 -19.24 -3.08 5.40
CA ASN A 88 -17.90 -3.45 5.00
C ASN A 88 -16.99 -2.22 4.88
N ALA A 89 -15.68 -2.46 4.96
CA ALA A 89 -14.67 -1.41 4.93
C ALA A 89 -14.67 -0.58 3.64
N SER A 90 -15.07 -1.15 2.50
CA SER A 90 -15.14 -0.42 1.23
C SER A 90 -16.28 0.61 1.24
N SER A 91 -17.44 0.27 1.79
CA SER A 91 -18.56 1.21 1.95
C SER A 91 -18.21 2.35 2.90
N VAL A 92 -17.58 2.04 4.04
CA VAL A 92 -17.15 3.07 5.01
C VAL A 92 -16.03 3.94 4.44
N ALA A 93 -15.10 3.38 3.66
CA ALA A 93 -14.07 4.16 2.97
C ALA A 93 -14.67 5.18 2.00
N LEU A 94 -15.72 4.79 1.25
CA LEU A 94 -16.44 5.70 0.34
C LEU A 94 -17.18 6.80 1.10
N GLN A 95 -17.83 6.47 2.22
CA GLN A 95 -18.42 7.46 3.10
C GLN A 95 -17.36 8.45 3.58
N ASN A 96 -16.23 7.97 4.11
CA ASN A 96 -15.16 8.84 4.59
C ASN A 96 -14.60 9.73 3.48
N TYR A 97 -14.43 9.18 2.26
CA TYR A 97 -14.02 9.95 1.10
C TYR A 97 -14.99 11.08 0.77
N PHE A 98 -16.29 10.80 0.67
CA PHE A 98 -17.28 11.82 0.32
C PHE A 98 -17.45 12.89 1.41
N ALA A 99 -17.34 12.51 2.68
CA ALA A 99 -17.43 13.42 3.81
C ALA A 99 -16.38 14.54 3.79
N GLN A 100 -15.24 14.33 3.12
CA GLN A 100 -14.17 15.32 3.02
C GLN A 100 -14.39 16.39 1.95
N ILE A 101 -15.34 16.20 1.03
CA ILE A 101 -15.46 17.04 -0.17
C ILE A 101 -16.91 17.43 -0.50
N LEU A 102 -17.90 16.79 0.11
CA LEU A 102 -19.32 17.06 -0.14
C LEU A 102 -19.97 17.73 1.06
N THR A 103 -20.91 18.64 0.78
CA THR A 103 -21.84 19.14 1.80
C THR A 103 -22.70 17.99 2.34
N THR A 104 -23.31 18.15 3.52
CA THR A 104 -24.14 17.10 4.16
C THR A 104 -25.25 16.57 3.25
N GLU A 105 -25.94 17.43 2.50
CA GLU A 105 -26.98 17.00 1.56
C GLU A 105 -26.40 16.23 0.37
N GLN A 106 -25.29 16.69 -0.20
CA GLN A 106 -24.60 15.97 -1.29
C GLN A 106 -24.01 14.65 -0.83
N TYR A 107 -23.48 14.60 0.39
CA TYR A 107 -22.97 13.40 1.04
C TYR A 107 -24.07 12.35 1.17
N ARG A 108 -25.23 12.72 1.73
CA ARG A 108 -26.40 11.83 1.86
C ARG A 108 -26.84 11.27 0.51
N LEU A 109 -26.88 12.11 -0.53
CA LEU A 109 -27.15 11.66 -1.88
C LEU A 109 -26.09 10.67 -2.37
N ALA A 110 -24.80 11.00 -2.22
CA ALA A 110 -23.70 10.19 -2.72
C ALA A 110 -23.67 8.76 -2.15
N ILE A 111 -24.02 8.59 -0.87
CA ILE A 111 -24.04 7.29 -0.20
C ILE A 111 -25.38 6.54 -0.35
N SER A 112 -26.39 7.18 -0.95
CA SER A 112 -27.70 6.56 -1.21
C SER A 112 -27.67 5.64 -2.42
N ALA A 113 -28.76 4.89 -2.62
CA ALA A 113 -28.93 4.02 -3.78
C ALA A 113 -28.86 4.79 -5.12
N ASP A 114 -29.35 6.03 -5.15
CA ASP A 114 -29.39 6.90 -6.33
C ASP A 114 -28.07 7.65 -6.57
N GLY A 115 -27.11 7.53 -5.65
CA GLY A 115 -25.83 8.23 -5.69
C GLY A 115 -24.73 7.46 -6.43
N PHE A 116 -23.60 7.29 -5.74
CA PHE A 116 -22.41 6.67 -6.31
C PHE A 116 -22.68 5.23 -6.79
N ASN A 117 -23.48 4.46 -6.06
CA ASN A 117 -23.83 3.09 -6.41
C ASN A 117 -24.55 3.00 -7.77
N ALA A 118 -25.49 3.92 -8.05
CA ALA A 118 -26.16 3.99 -9.36
C ALA A 118 -25.17 4.31 -10.48
N THR A 119 -24.23 5.21 -10.24
CA THR A 119 -23.17 5.55 -11.23
C THR A 119 -22.25 4.37 -11.49
N TYR A 120 -21.77 3.69 -10.45
CA TYR A 120 -20.94 2.50 -10.59
C TYR A 120 -21.69 1.40 -11.35
N THR A 121 -22.95 1.14 -10.98
CA THR A 121 -23.78 0.09 -11.59
C THR A 121 -24.02 0.36 -13.08
N ARG A 122 -24.29 1.61 -13.46
CA ARG A 122 -24.45 2.01 -14.86
C ARG A 122 -23.19 1.76 -15.70
N LEU A 123 -22.01 2.02 -15.13
CA LEU A 123 -20.74 1.88 -15.84
C LEU A 123 -20.22 0.43 -15.89
N PHE A 124 -20.34 -0.29 -14.78
CA PHE A 124 -19.60 -1.54 -14.56
C PHE A 124 -20.47 -2.72 -14.10
N GLY A 125 -21.78 -2.52 -13.95
CA GLY A 125 -22.70 -3.52 -13.41
C GLY A 125 -22.75 -3.54 -11.89
N ASP A 126 -23.63 -4.38 -11.35
CA ASP A 126 -23.89 -4.46 -9.90
C ASP A 126 -22.67 -5.01 -9.13
N PRO A 127 -22.06 -4.22 -8.23
CA PRO A 127 -20.88 -4.62 -7.46
C PRO A 127 -21.18 -5.67 -6.38
N TRP A 128 -22.46 -5.92 -6.07
CA TRP A 128 -22.89 -6.88 -5.06
C TRP A 128 -23.06 -8.29 -5.61
N LEU A 129 -22.92 -8.47 -6.93
CA LEU A 129 -22.89 -9.80 -7.55
C LEU A 129 -21.58 -10.50 -7.20
N ASN A 130 -21.68 -11.69 -6.60
CA ASN A 130 -20.55 -12.56 -6.23
C ASN A 130 -19.59 -11.98 -5.19
N VAL A 131 -20.10 -11.24 -4.19
CA VAL A 131 -19.28 -10.78 -3.07
C VAL A 131 -18.71 -11.98 -2.31
N GLN A 132 -17.38 -12.07 -2.27
CA GLN A 132 -16.65 -13.06 -1.48
C GLN A 132 -15.69 -12.35 -0.53
N ALA A 133 -15.43 -12.95 0.62
CA ALA A 133 -14.42 -12.44 1.53
C ALA A 133 -13.04 -12.53 0.86
N ASN A 134 -12.34 -11.40 0.77
CA ASN A 134 -11.05 -11.33 0.07
C ASN A 134 -9.93 -12.09 0.82
N ILE A 135 -10.04 -12.13 2.16
CA ILE A 135 -9.08 -12.76 3.07
C ILE A 135 -9.78 -13.91 3.80
N PRO A 136 -9.32 -15.17 3.64
CA PRO A 136 -9.88 -16.30 4.38
C PRO A 136 -9.46 -16.24 5.85
N GLY A 137 -10.32 -16.70 6.76
CA GLY A 137 -10.06 -16.67 8.21
C GLY A 137 -8.87 -17.53 8.66
N SER A 138 -8.46 -18.51 7.85
CA SER A 138 -7.30 -19.38 8.08
C SER A 138 -6.04 -18.93 7.34
N LEU A 139 -5.97 -17.67 6.91
CA LEU A 139 -4.83 -17.18 6.14
C LEU A 139 -3.57 -17.16 7.01
N GLU A 140 -2.52 -17.82 6.53
CA GLU A 140 -1.18 -17.75 7.11
C GLU A 140 -0.20 -17.19 6.08
N GLN A 141 0.78 -16.41 6.54
CA GLN A 141 1.88 -15.97 5.69
C GLN A 141 2.80 -17.17 5.38
N PRO A 142 3.23 -17.37 4.12
CA PRO A 142 4.27 -18.33 3.80
C PRO A 142 5.59 -17.99 4.52
N SER A 143 6.46 -19.00 4.63
CA SER A 143 7.80 -18.81 5.19
C SER A 143 8.61 -17.89 4.28
N PHE A 144 9.03 -16.75 4.82
CA PHE A 144 9.87 -15.79 4.14
C PHE A 144 11.26 -15.77 4.79
N GLY A 145 12.30 -15.65 3.99
CA GLY A 145 13.63 -15.22 4.43
C GLY A 145 13.70 -13.69 4.59
N LEU A 146 14.84 -13.18 5.03
CA LEU A 146 15.13 -11.75 4.99
C LEU A 146 15.48 -11.31 3.55
N PRO A 147 15.17 -10.08 3.12
CA PRO A 147 15.53 -9.57 1.80
C PRO A 147 17.02 -9.15 1.72
N ILE A 148 17.89 -9.85 2.45
CA ILE A 148 19.29 -9.55 2.66
C ILE A 148 20.09 -10.79 2.26
N GLU A 149 21.18 -10.61 1.52
CA GLU A 149 22.05 -11.73 1.14
C GLU A 149 22.60 -12.49 2.37
N PRO A 150 22.73 -13.83 2.28
CA PRO A 150 23.37 -14.62 3.32
C PRO A 150 24.78 -14.12 3.68
N GLY A 151 25.06 -14.04 4.99
CA GLY A 151 26.33 -13.55 5.51
C GLY A 151 26.49 -12.03 5.53
N LYS A 152 25.45 -11.26 5.20
CA LYS A 152 25.44 -9.79 5.31
C LYS A 152 24.71 -9.32 6.57
N THR A 153 25.03 -8.10 6.96
CA THR A 153 24.36 -7.35 8.03
C THR A 153 23.86 -6.04 7.47
N TRP A 154 22.55 -5.81 7.55
CA TRP A 154 21.90 -4.57 7.13
C TRP A 154 21.26 -3.90 8.34
N ALA A 155 20.86 -2.64 8.19
CA ALA A 155 20.07 -1.93 9.19
C ALA A 155 18.59 -2.07 8.87
N PHE A 156 17.77 -2.37 9.88
CA PHE A 156 16.33 -2.21 9.86
C PHE A 156 16.01 -0.72 10.04
N THR A 157 15.79 -0.01 8.95
CA THR A 157 15.72 1.46 8.95
C THR A 157 14.32 2.00 9.18
N GLY A 158 13.29 1.21 8.86
CA GLY A 158 11.89 1.62 8.98
C GLY A 158 11.04 0.45 9.46
N ALA A 159 10.42 0.62 10.63
CA ALA A 159 9.41 -0.31 11.12
C ALA A 159 8.08 -0.12 10.39
N PRO A 160 7.00 -0.86 10.72
CA PRO A 160 5.71 -0.75 10.05
C PRO A 160 5.31 0.68 9.66
N HIS A 161 5.17 0.89 8.35
CA HIS A 161 4.76 2.15 7.74
C HIS A 161 4.00 1.90 6.43
N SER A 162 3.54 2.98 5.78
CA SER A 162 2.67 2.88 4.61
C SER A 162 3.31 2.06 3.49
N ALA A 163 2.61 1.04 2.97
CA ALA A 163 3.10 0.28 1.81
C ALA A 163 3.16 1.09 0.51
N TRP A 164 2.30 2.11 0.39
CA TRP A 164 2.37 3.10 -0.66
C TRP A 164 1.55 4.32 -0.27
N GLY A 165 2.04 5.51 -0.61
CA GLY A 165 1.37 6.76 -0.27
C GLY A 165 1.65 7.17 1.18
N SER A 166 0.61 7.55 1.91
CA SER A 166 0.74 8.05 3.28
C SER A 166 -0.36 7.52 4.19
N GLY A 167 0.00 7.29 5.45
CA GLY A 167 -0.90 6.71 6.44
C GLY A 167 -1.08 5.22 6.22
N ASP A 168 -2.32 4.77 6.21
CA ASP A 168 -2.66 3.36 6.28
C ASP A 168 -2.74 2.63 4.93
N PRO A 169 -2.43 1.31 4.92
CA PRO A 169 -2.04 0.50 6.08
C PRO A 169 -0.55 0.59 6.37
N LEU A 170 -0.18 0.46 7.64
CA LEU A 170 1.21 0.23 8.05
C LEU A 170 1.61 -1.22 7.70
N ALA A 171 2.03 -1.44 6.46
CA ALA A 171 2.22 -2.75 5.83
C ALA A 171 3.64 -3.01 5.33
N ALA A 172 4.51 -2.00 5.34
CA ALA A 172 5.87 -2.09 4.85
C ALA A 172 6.94 -2.02 5.93
N LEU A 173 8.12 -2.50 5.57
CA LEU A 173 9.36 -2.50 6.35
C LEU A 173 10.50 -2.03 5.46
N ASP A 174 11.48 -1.31 6.04
CA ASP A 174 12.66 -0.86 5.30
C ASP A 174 13.94 -1.49 5.83
N PHE A 175 14.80 -1.95 4.91
CA PHE A 175 16.13 -2.46 5.21
C PHE A 175 17.17 -1.77 4.33
N ALA A 176 18.26 -1.29 4.93
CA ALA A 176 19.32 -0.59 4.23
C ALA A 176 20.68 -1.30 4.35
N PRO A 177 21.43 -1.46 3.24
CA PRO A 177 22.79 -1.96 3.29
C PRO A 177 23.72 -0.97 4.02
N PRO A 178 24.86 -1.43 4.54
CA PRO A 178 25.87 -0.53 5.08
C PRO A 178 26.33 0.50 4.04
N SER A 179 26.36 1.78 4.41
CA SER A 179 26.86 2.85 3.56
C SER A 179 27.75 3.81 4.34
N THR A 180 28.84 4.26 3.71
CA THR A 180 29.69 5.36 4.21
C THR A 180 29.25 6.72 3.67
N VAL A 181 28.31 6.74 2.71
CA VAL A 181 27.75 7.93 2.08
C VAL A 181 26.30 8.06 2.52
N GLY A 182 25.95 9.16 3.18
CA GLY A 182 24.55 9.45 3.53
C GLY A 182 23.72 9.77 2.28
N LYS A 183 22.38 9.67 2.41
CA LYS A 183 21.39 9.90 1.34
C LYS A 183 21.36 8.78 0.29
N CYS A 184 21.05 9.14 -0.95
CA CYS A 184 21.00 8.22 -2.08
C CYS A 184 22.39 7.94 -2.64
N ALA A 185 22.86 6.71 -2.46
CA ALA A 185 24.13 6.22 -2.97
C ALA A 185 23.95 4.87 -3.68
N SER A 186 24.83 4.57 -4.63
CA SER A 186 24.86 3.24 -5.25
C SER A 186 25.21 2.18 -4.20
N SER A 187 24.44 1.09 -4.13
CA SER A 187 24.77 -0.10 -3.35
C SER A 187 25.42 -1.16 -4.25
N ALA A 188 26.46 -1.82 -3.76
CA ALA A 188 27.00 -3.04 -4.39
C ALA A 188 26.33 -4.32 -3.86
N ASP A 189 25.64 -4.24 -2.72
CA ASP A 189 24.86 -5.35 -2.18
C ASP A 189 23.55 -5.53 -2.97
N TYR A 190 23.00 -6.74 -2.95
CA TYR A 190 21.72 -7.08 -3.57
C TYR A 190 20.63 -7.28 -2.51
N ALA A 191 19.42 -6.85 -2.83
CA ALA A 191 18.23 -7.43 -2.24
C ALA A 191 17.93 -8.78 -2.86
N VAL A 192 17.47 -9.72 -2.04
CA VAL A 192 17.16 -11.09 -2.46
C VAL A 192 15.67 -11.42 -2.33
N ALA A 193 15.24 -12.41 -3.10
CA ALA A 193 13.90 -12.96 -3.02
C ALA A 193 13.66 -13.56 -1.63
N VAL A 194 12.58 -13.16 -0.96
CA VAL A 194 12.23 -13.67 0.38
C VAL A 194 11.59 -15.06 0.30
N ALA A 195 11.08 -15.44 -0.86
CA ALA A 195 10.43 -16.71 -1.12
C ALA A 195 10.63 -17.12 -2.60
N ASP A 196 10.27 -18.35 -2.92
CA ASP A 196 10.15 -18.80 -4.31
C ASP A 196 8.97 -18.11 -5.00
N GLY A 197 9.11 -17.79 -6.29
CA GLY A 197 8.01 -17.23 -7.07
C GLY A 197 8.42 -16.78 -8.46
N GLU A 198 7.50 -16.08 -9.14
CA GLU A 198 7.69 -15.44 -10.42
C GLU A 198 7.69 -13.91 -10.27
N ILE A 199 8.56 -13.22 -11.00
CA ILE A 199 8.50 -11.76 -11.09
C ILE A 199 7.36 -11.35 -12.02
N SER A 200 6.17 -11.14 -11.48
CA SER A 200 4.96 -10.81 -12.24
C SER A 200 5.00 -9.41 -12.87
N ARG A 201 5.72 -8.47 -12.24
CA ARG A 201 5.82 -7.08 -12.73
C ARG A 201 7.11 -6.40 -12.30
N VAL A 202 7.66 -5.57 -13.19
CA VAL A 202 8.73 -4.63 -12.91
C VAL A 202 8.36 -3.23 -13.37
N ASP A 203 8.81 -2.20 -12.65
CA ASP A 203 8.66 -0.79 -13.04
C ASP A 203 9.85 0.01 -12.46
N LYS A 204 9.87 1.34 -12.64
CA LYS A 204 10.86 2.22 -12.02
C LYS A 204 10.86 2.03 -10.50
N GLY A 205 11.98 1.55 -9.95
CA GLY A 205 12.09 1.23 -8.53
C GLY A 205 11.37 -0.04 -8.05
N VAL A 206 10.57 -0.71 -8.88
CA VAL A 206 9.64 -1.75 -8.43
C VAL A 206 9.97 -3.12 -9.02
N ALA A 207 9.89 -4.15 -8.19
CA ALA A 207 9.72 -5.54 -8.60
C ALA A 207 8.61 -6.20 -7.74
N MET A 208 7.72 -6.95 -8.37
CA MET A 208 6.66 -7.73 -7.72
C MET A 208 6.97 -9.20 -7.82
N LEU A 209 7.06 -9.89 -6.69
CA LEU A 209 7.24 -11.33 -6.59
C LEU A 209 5.89 -11.98 -6.31
N ASP A 210 5.34 -12.66 -7.31
CA ASP A 210 4.14 -13.49 -7.20
C ASP A 210 4.53 -14.91 -6.77
N LEU A 211 3.98 -15.36 -5.64
CA LEU A 211 4.28 -16.68 -5.07
C LEU A 211 3.40 -17.79 -5.65
N GLY A 212 2.29 -17.42 -6.29
CA GLY A 212 1.39 -18.35 -6.98
C GLY A 212 1.92 -18.79 -8.35
N GLY A 213 2.72 -17.94 -9.00
CA GLY A 213 3.29 -18.19 -10.32
C GLY A 213 2.24 -18.18 -11.43
N ASP A 214 1.14 -17.44 -11.24
CA ASP A 214 0.13 -17.21 -12.27
C ASP A 214 0.39 -15.90 -13.05
N GLY A 215 1.40 -15.13 -12.62
CA GLY A 215 1.82 -13.89 -13.26
C GLY A 215 0.88 -12.71 -12.97
N ASP A 216 -0.08 -12.87 -12.05
CA ASP A 216 -1.04 -11.84 -11.67
C ASP A 216 -0.72 -11.30 -10.26
N ASP A 217 -0.23 -10.07 -10.18
CA ASP A 217 0.15 -9.45 -8.90
C ASP A 217 -1.06 -9.03 -8.01
N ARG A 218 -2.26 -9.51 -8.36
CA ARG A 218 -3.54 -9.26 -7.68
C ARG A 218 -4.15 -10.53 -7.07
N THR A 219 -3.56 -11.70 -7.27
CA THR A 219 -4.03 -12.99 -6.75
C THR A 219 -3.00 -13.57 -5.79
N GLY A 220 -3.46 -14.38 -4.83
CA GLY A 220 -2.58 -15.08 -3.90
C GLY A 220 -1.67 -14.14 -3.11
N TRP A 221 -0.50 -14.65 -2.70
CA TRP A 221 0.53 -13.89 -2.01
C TRP A 221 1.47 -13.22 -2.99
N VAL A 222 1.67 -11.92 -2.81
CA VAL A 222 2.58 -11.12 -3.64
C VAL A 222 3.43 -10.22 -2.76
N VAL A 223 4.72 -10.13 -3.05
CA VAL A 223 5.68 -9.28 -2.32
C VAL A 223 6.14 -8.14 -3.21
N LEU A 224 5.95 -6.90 -2.74
CA LEU A 224 6.51 -5.70 -3.33
C LEU A 224 7.94 -5.51 -2.84
N TYR A 225 8.86 -5.29 -3.78
CA TYR A 225 10.15 -4.68 -3.56
C TYR A 225 10.15 -3.29 -4.21
N LEU A 226 10.34 -2.25 -3.40
CA LEU A 226 10.46 -0.87 -3.85
C LEU A 226 11.86 -0.34 -3.55
N HIS A 227 12.24 0.70 -4.29
CA HIS A 227 13.57 1.28 -4.31
C HIS A 227 14.64 0.35 -4.87
N ILE A 228 14.29 -0.47 -5.87
CA ILE A 228 15.25 -1.30 -6.60
C ILE A 228 15.78 -0.59 -7.84
N SER A 229 17.11 -0.47 -7.94
CA SER A 229 17.77 0.20 -9.05
C SER A 229 17.34 -0.37 -10.39
N SER A 230 17.26 0.45 -11.42
CA SER A 230 17.10 0.03 -12.82
C SER A 230 18.31 -0.76 -13.33
N TYR A 231 19.49 -0.56 -12.73
CA TYR A 231 20.69 -1.32 -13.01
C TYR A 231 20.60 -2.71 -12.35
N GLU A 232 20.76 -3.76 -13.16
CA GLU A 232 20.76 -5.17 -12.72
C GLU A 232 19.52 -5.61 -11.92
N LYS A 233 18.37 -4.96 -12.13
CA LYS A 233 17.08 -5.46 -11.64
C LYS A 233 16.70 -6.75 -12.35
N VAL A 234 16.12 -7.66 -11.57
CA VAL A 234 15.45 -8.85 -12.10
C VAL A 234 14.43 -8.48 -13.16
N ARG A 235 14.25 -9.35 -14.17
CA ARG A 235 13.33 -9.12 -15.28
C ARG A 235 11.96 -9.70 -14.98
N GLN A 236 10.91 -9.08 -15.51
CA GLN A 236 9.57 -9.66 -15.49
C GLN A 236 9.55 -11.05 -16.16
N GLY A 237 8.76 -11.98 -15.62
CA GLY A 237 8.67 -13.38 -16.03
C GLY A 237 9.82 -14.27 -15.53
N THR A 238 10.76 -13.73 -14.74
CA THR A 238 11.85 -14.53 -14.15
C THR A 238 11.30 -15.35 -12.98
N LEU A 239 11.52 -16.66 -13.00
CA LEU A 239 11.33 -17.51 -11.83
C LEU A 239 12.54 -17.35 -10.91
N VAL A 240 12.28 -17.07 -9.64
CA VAL A 240 13.32 -16.91 -8.62
C VAL A 240 13.11 -17.88 -7.47
N LYS A 241 14.22 -18.30 -6.87
CA LYS A 241 14.26 -19.03 -5.61
C LYS A 241 14.57 -18.08 -4.46
N ALA A 242 14.09 -18.41 -3.26
CA ALA A 242 14.45 -17.68 -2.05
C ALA A 242 15.98 -17.52 -1.95
N GLY A 243 16.45 -16.28 -1.74
CA GLY A 243 17.87 -15.93 -1.72
C GLY A 243 18.47 -15.51 -3.07
N GLU A 244 17.77 -15.67 -4.20
CA GLU A 244 18.24 -15.17 -5.49
C GLU A 244 18.05 -13.66 -5.64
N PHE A 245 18.87 -13.02 -6.48
CA PHE A 245 18.92 -11.56 -6.60
C PHE A 245 17.66 -10.96 -7.24
N ILE A 246 17.11 -9.94 -6.58
CA ILE A 246 16.04 -9.07 -7.10
C ILE A 246 16.64 -7.81 -7.74
N GLY A 247 17.73 -7.29 -7.17
CA GLY A 247 18.44 -6.13 -7.67
C GLY A 247 19.06 -5.30 -6.54
N HIS A 248 19.66 -4.18 -6.88
CA HIS A 248 20.34 -3.33 -5.89
C HIS A 248 19.37 -2.39 -5.15
N PRO A 249 19.49 -2.24 -3.83
CA PRO A 249 18.88 -1.13 -3.10
C PRO A 249 19.25 0.22 -3.72
N SER A 250 18.31 1.15 -3.75
CA SER A 250 18.46 2.46 -4.40
C SER A 250 17.48 3.49 -3.82
N CYS A 251 17.16 4.54 -4.57
CA CYS A 251 16.09 5.50 -4.27
C CYS A 251 15.16 5.68 -5.47
N GLU A 252 15.19 4.74 -6.41
CA GLU A 252 14.32 4.79 -7.59
C GLU A 252 12.87 4.45 -7.22
N GLY A 253 11.91 5.06 -7.92
CA GLY A 253 10.48 4.85 -7.64
C GLY A 253 10.03 5.52 -6.35
N GLY A 254 8.81 6.05 -6.32
CA GLY A 254 8.26 6.72 -5.13
C GLY A 254 9.14 7.85 -4.57
N SER A 255 9.02 8.08 -3.26
CA SER A 255 9.83 9.02 -2.49
C SER A 255 10.76 8.25 -1.54
N SER A 256 12.02 8.67 -1.43
CA SER A 256 13.00 8.03 -0.57
C SER A 256 13.99 9.05 0.00
N THR A 257 14.39 8.85 1.25
CA THR A 257 15.40 9.67 1.96
C THR A 257 16.82 9.13 1.79
N GLY A 258 16.98 7.90 1.31
CA GLY A 258 18.28 7.24 1.11
C GLY A 258 18.19 5.83 0.57
N THR A 259 19.34 5.20 0.35
CA THR A 259 19.42 3.87 -0.25
C THR A 259 18.89 2.78 0.69
N HIS A 260 17.77 2.17 0.34
CA HIS A 260 17.17 1.06 1.09
C HIS A 260 16.30 0.21 0.17
N VAL A 261 15.79 -0.89 0.72
CA VAL A 261 14.69 -1.69 0.14
C VAL A 261 13.49 -1.51 1.03
N HIS A 262 12.41 -1.04 0.41
CA HIS A 262 11.09 -1.00 1.01
C HIS A 262 10.35 -2.27 0.59
N ILE A 263 9.96 -3.09 1.57
CA ILE A 263 9.30 -4.37 1.33
C ILE A 263 7.92 -4.40 1.96
N ALA A 264 6.92 -4.82 1.18
CA ALA A 264 5.54 -4.98 1.62
C ALA A 264 4.92 -6.23 0.98
N ARG A 265 3.78 -6.70 1.50
CA ARG A 265 3.11 -7.88 0.94
C ARG A 265 1.61 -7.65 0.78
N LYS A 266 1.06 -8.29 -0.24
CA LYS A 266 -0.38 -8.33 -0.54
C LYS A 266 -0.89 -9.76 -0.45
N PHE A 267 -2.18 -9.88 -0.15
CA PHE A 267 -2.95 -11.09 -0.42
C PHE A 267 -4.19 -10.75 -1.25
N ASN A 268 -4.39 -11.39 -2.40
CA ASN A 268 -5.50 -11.11 -3.33
C ASN A 268 -5.69 -9.61 -3.59
N GLY A 269 -4.58 -8.90 -3.85
CA GLY A 269 -4.61 -7.46 -4.14
C GLY A 269 -4.95 -6.57 -2.94
N GLU A 270 -5.00 -7.08 -1.70
CA GLU A 270 -5.11 -6.27 -0.48
C GLU A 270 -3.76 -6.17 0.21
N TRP A 271 -3.33 -4.97 0.62
CA TRP A 271 -2.12 -4.77 1.41
C TRP A 271 -2.30 -5.39 2.80
N MET A 272 -1.35 -6.19 3.25
CA MET A 272 -1.42 -6.86 4.55
C MET A 272 -0.68 -6.03 5.60
N PRO A 273 -1.35 -5.49 6.63
CA PRO A 273 -0.68 -4.74 7.68
C PRO A 273 0.40 -5.58 8.37
N ALA A 274 1.53 -4.95 8.68
CA ALA A 274 2.73 -5.64 9.13
C ALA A 274 2.57 -6.19 10.55
N ASP A 275 1.84 -5.48 11.40
CA ASP A 275 1.47 -5.91 12.75
C ASP A 275 -0.05 -6.09 12.81
N SER A 276 -0.49 -7.33 12.60
CA SER A 276 -1.89 -7.73 12.54
C SER A 276 -2.07 -9.20 12.90
N ALA A 277 -3.31 -9.72 12.80
CA ALA A 277 -3.60 -11.13 13.03
C ALA A 277 -2.81 -12.08 12.12
N VAL A 278 -2.43 -11.62 10.92
CA VAL A 278 -1.46 -12.30 10.05
C VAL A 278 -0.21 -11.44 10.02
N PRO A 279 0.74 -11.61 10.94
CA PRO A 279 1.86 -10.67 11.08
C PRO A 279 2.89 -10.82 9.96
N PHE A 280 3.61 -9.75 9.66
CA PHE A 280 4.71 -9.79 8.71
C PHE A 280 5.92 -10.43 9.39
N THR A 281 6.24 -11.64 8.93
CA THR A 281 7.31 -12.45 9.50
C THR A 281 8.43 -12.67 8.47
N LEU A 282 9.68 -12.40 8.84
CA LEU A 282 10.86 -12.58 7.98
C LEU A 282 11.93 -13.38 8.73
N ASP A 283 12.21 -14.61 8.32
CA ASP A 283 13.08 -15.55 9.05
C ASP A 283 12.71 -15.63 10.55
N GLY A 284 11.41 -15.74 10.86
CA GLY A 284 10.91 -15.77 12.24
C GLY A 284 10.99 -14.45 13.02
N TRP A 285 11.48 -13.36 12.42
CA TRP A 285 11.35 -12.01 12.95
C TRP A 285 9.95 -11.49 12.69
N VAL A 286 9.20 -11.21 13.76
CA VAL A 286 7.84 -10.70 13.70
C VAL A 286 7.86 -9.18 13.83
N ALA A 287 7.22 -8.48 12.90
CA ALA A 287 7.13 -7.02 12.93
C ALA A 287 6.08 -6.52 13.92
N HIS A 288 6.44 -5.45 14.64
CA HIS A 288 5.55 -4.77 15.57
C HIS A 288 5.55 -3.26 15.34
N ASN A 289 4.36 -2.67 15.42
CA ASN A 289 4.16 -1.23 15.35
C ASN A 289 4.83 -0.55 16.54
N GLY A 290 5.33 0.66 16.31
CA GLY A 290 5.68 1.61 17.35
C GLY A 290 4.53 2.58 17.64
N THR A 291 4.87 3.68 18.30
CA THR A 291 3.92 4.75 18.61
C THR A 291 3.46 5.52 17.38
N ASN A 292 4.28 5.57 16.33
CA ASN A 292 3.98 6.19 15.05
C ASN A 292 4.52 5.29 13.91
N ALA A 293 4.12 5.56 12.67
CA ALA A 293 4.72 4.95 11.49
C ALA A 293 6.25 5.10 11.51
N TYR A 294 6.96 4.14 10.92
CA TYR A 294 8.43 4.01 10.90
C TYR A 294 9.07 3.70 12.26
N LEU A 295 8.38 4.00 13.37
CA LEU A 295 8.79 3.60 14.70
C LEU A 295 8.29 2.18 14.97
N GLY A 296 9.09 1.36 15.64
CA GLY A 296 8.73 -0.02 15.94
C GLY A 296 9.95 -0.94 15.99
N TYR A 297 9.69 -2.25 15.97
CA TYR A 297 10.74 -3.24 16.13
C TYR A 297 10.38 -4.59 15.50
N LEU A 298 11.40 -5.42 15.31
CA LEU A 298 11.26 -6.84 15.02
C LEU A 298 11.55 -7.65 16.29
N LEU A 299 10.77 -8.71 16.52
CA LEU A 299 10.92 -9.64 17.65
C LEU A 299 11.19 -11.07 17.16
N LYS A 300 12.25 -11.71 17.66
CA LYS A 300 12.53 -13.14 17.42
C LYS A 300 13.12 -13.77 18.68
N ASN A 301 12.44 -14.75 19.25
CA ASN A 301 12.93 -15.51 20.42
C ASN A 301 13.40 -14.61 21.59
N GLY A 302 12.66 -13.53 21.87
CA GLY A 302 13.00 -12.56 22.93
C GLY A 302 14.08 -11.53 22.55
N LYS A 303 14.66 -11.61 21.36
CA LYS A 303 15.57 -10.58 20.82
C LYS A 303 14.78 -9.52 20.09
N ILE A 304 15.15 -8.26 20.28
CA ILE A 304 14.51 -7.09 19.69
C ILE A 304 15.51 -6.38 18.78
N VAL A 305 15.07 -6.05 17.56
CA VAL A 305 15.76 -5.14 16.63
C VAL A 305 14.86 -3.93 16.45
N THR A 306 15.28 -2.77 16.96
CA THR A 306 14.49 -1.53 16.89
C THR A 306 14.87 -0.74 15.65
N ALA A 307 13.87 -0.27 14.91
CA ALA A 307 14.12 0.49 13.69
C ALA A 307 14.91 1.78 13.95
N SER A 308 15.80 2.12 13.03
CA SER A 308 16.55 3.38 13.09
C SER A 308 16.94 3.85 11.70
N GLU A 309 16.42 5.00 11.28
CA GLU A 309 16.82 5.66 10.04
C GLU A 309 18.33 6.02 10.01
N GLN A 310 18.95 6.13 11.19
CA GLN A 310 20.38 6.42 11.34
C GLN A 310 21.25 5.14 11.45
N ALA A 311 20.66 3.97 11.22
CA ALA A 311 21.34 2.67 11.32
C ALA A 311 22.05 2.46 12.69
N ALA A 312 21.40 2.84 13.79
CA ALA A 312 21.94 2.62 15.13
C ALA A 312 22.24 1.13 15.38
N PRO A 313 23.19 0.76 16.27
CA PRO A 313 23.54 -0.64 16.52
C PRO A 313 22.37 -1.55 16.88
N SER A 314 21.32 -1.01 17.52
CA SER A 314 20.07 -1.72 17.86
C SER A 314 19.20 -2.10 16.67
N SER A 315 19.47 -1.55 15.49
CA SER A 315 18.76 -1.80 14.23
C SER A 315 19.44 -2.84 13.34
N LEU A 316 20.65 -3.27 13.69
CA LEU A 316 21.42 -4.18 12.85
C LEU A 316 20.85 -5.59 12.89
N ILE A 317 20.63 -6.16 11.70
CA ILE A 317 20.12 -7.51 11.50
C ILE A 317 21.05 -8.26 10.56
N SER A 318 21.47 -9.46 10.98
CA SER A 318 22.43 -10.29 10.24
C SER A 318 21.76 -11.56 9.74
N VAL A 319 22.05 -11.92 8.49
CA VAL A 319 21.68 -13.23 7.93
C VAL A 319 22.89 -14.15 8.05
N ASN A 320 22.69 -15.34 8.61
CA ASN A 320 23.77 -16.33 8.69
C ASN A 320 24.09 -16.87 7.28
N LYS A 321 25.33 -17.37 7.10
CA LYS A 321 25.74 -18.06 5.88
C LYS A 321 25.18 -19.48 5.82
#